data_AF-A0A927YZK5-F1
#
_entry.id   AF-A0A927YZK5-F1
#
_cell.length_a   1.000
_cell.length_b   1.000
_cell.length_c   1.000
_cell.angle_alpha   90.00
_cell.angle_beta   90.00
_cell.angle_gamma   90.00
#
_symmetry.space_group_name_H-M   'P 1'
#
loop_
_entity.id
_entity.type
_entity.pdbx_description
1 polymer ?
#
loop_
_entity_poly.entity_id
_entity_poly.type
_entity_poly.pdbx_seq_one_letter_code
_entity_poly.pdbx_strand_id
1 'polypeptide(L)'
;MAKTNQATELLIYAEEKAQGKTVKAPKGVGQQELDKAERLVNNEIILRSGAEQVVRLTTQISEFDIGMAHISDSLKVFAREMGEVSESNLAIVEETSASMNEVGNVVENTADALVELTNDAAALKDKNDESRLLLDDVKNLKEQMTEDSNILNEKIEQLVKLATEVGKIVESVQEIANQTNMLALNAAIEAARAGEQGRGFAVVAEQVRVLADDTKKNLDGMRQFVDEIGVAAEEGRTSLERSMQSTGDMGEKIDVISESIGDNITKLHEIVGTVSDINESMNSIREATVEVNKAMESTSADAQRLANITQNIVSEAETSVNYAKQVSEIDDNFSKLINELFAGLREGERALNAKDIADIVELTKTGHMAWIDTLSKIVTDMKSYPIQTNSEKCRFGRTYMIVRFSDEKLKELWNKIGTTHSTLHKYGTSVYEKVCAGDEEAARELFNEADELSHTLVDYLDEVVRKTTELEAKGLKIYQ
;
A
#
# COMPACT_ATOMS: atom_id res chain seq x y z
N MET A 1 95.10 -22.68 -5.46
CA MET A 1 94.19 -23.34 -4.51
C MET A 1 94.11 -22.69 -3.12
N ALA A 2 95.10 -21.91 -2.64
CA ALA A 2 95.04 -21.29 -1.30
C ALA A 2 94.21 -19.98 -1.18
N LYS A 3 94.03 -19.20 -2.26
CA LYS A 3 93.31 -17.90 -2.21
C LYS A 3 91.78 -18.02 -2.12
N THR A 4 91.19 -19.13 -2.59
CA THR A 4 89.74 -19.36 -2.56
C THR A 4 89.24 -19.64 -1.14
N ASN A 5 90.10 -20.16 -0.26
CA ASN A 5 89.71 -20.51 1.11
C ASN A 5 89.63 -19.29 2.04
N GLN A 6 90.43 -18.24 1.78
CA GLN A 6 90.52 -17.06 2.66
C GLN A 6 89.34 -16.10 2.50
N ALA A 7 88.76 -15.99 1.30
CA ALA A 7 87.57 -15.16 1.06
C ALA A 7 86.32 -15.77 1.71
N THR A 8 86.16 -17.09 1.62
CA THR A 8 85.08 -17.82 2.30
C THR A 8 85.21 -17.75 3.81
N GLU A 9 86.43 -17.91 4.37
CA GLU A 9 86.67 -17.74 5.81
C GLU A 9 86.35 -16.30 6.31
N LEU A 10 86.57 -15.28 5.46
CA LEU A 10 86.25 -13.88 5.74
C LEU A 10 84.74 -13.63 5.83
N LEU A 11 83.98 -14.23 4.92
CA LEU A 11 82.52 -14.11 4.87
C LEU A 11 81.86 -14.87 6.01
N ILE A 12 82.31 -16.10 6.30
CA ILE A 12 81.87 -16.86 7.49
C ILE A 12 82.11 -16.06 8.78
N TYR A 13 83.28 -15.41 8.91
CA TYR A 13 83.57 -14.55 10.06
C TYR A 13 82.59 -13.38 10.17
N ALA A 14 82.33 -12.67 9.07
CA ALA A 14 81.41 -11.54 9.04
C ALA A 14 79.95 -11.96 9.35
N GLU A 15 79.53 -13.12 8.85
CA GLU A 15 78.21 -13.72 9.08
C GLU A 15 77.99 -14.10 10.54
N GLU A 16 78.91 -14.88 11.11
CA GLU A 16 78.79 -15.32 12.48
C GLU A 16 78.83 -14.12 13.44
N LYS A 17 79.61 -13.08 13.13
CA LYS A 17 79.60 -11.82 13.88
C LYS A 17 78.29 -11.06 13.75
N ALA A 18 77.70 -11.00 12.54
CA ALA A 18 76.38 -10.39 12.31
C ALA A 18 75.25 -11.15 13.05
N GLN A 19 75.42 -12.45 13.30
CA GLN A 19 74.52 -13.27 14.14
C GLN A 19 74.79 -13.11 15.66
N GLY A 20 75.73 -12.25 16.06
CA GLY A 20 76.10 -12.03 17.46
C GLY A 20 76.98 -13.13 18.06
N LYS A 21 77.54 -14.03 17.25
CA LYS A 21 78.48 -15.06 17.72
C LYS A 21 79.87 -14.45 17.94
N THR A 22 80.60 -15.01 18.91
CA THR A 22 82.00 -14.62 19.14
C THR A 22 82.92 -15.49 18.28
N VAL A 23 83.56 -14.89 17.27
CA VAL A 23 84.32 -15.61 16.23
C VAL A 23 85.75 -15.11 16.19
N LYS A 24 86.71 -16.02 15.96
CA LYS A 24 88.11 -15.63 15.77
C LYS A 24 88.33 -15.16 14.34
N ALA A 25 89.02 -14.03 14.19
CA ALA A 25 89.37 -13.49 12.87
C ALA A 25 90.21 -14.50 12.06
N PRO A 26 89.95 -14.65 10.74
CA PRO A 26 90.75 -15.52 9.88
C PRO A 26 92.24 -15.14 9.88
N LYS A 27 93.11 -16.15 9.81
CA LYS A 27 94.57 -15.92 9.88
C LYS A 27 95.05 -15.21 8.61
N GLY A 28 95.83 -14.14 8.77
CA GLY A 28 96.46 -13.42 7.64
C GLY A 28 95.56 -12.39 6.94
N VAL A 29 94.44 -12.00 7.56
CA VAL A 29 93.53 -10.95 7.07
C VAL A 29 93.71 -9.68 7.90
N GLY A 30 93.73 -8.50 7.25
CA GLY A 30 93.80 -7.20 7.92
C GLY A 30 92.44 -6.69 8.42
N GLN A 31 92.44 -5.75 9.36
CA GLN A 31 91.21 -5.19 9.91
C GLN A 31 90.31 -4.53 8.85
N GLN A 32 90.92 -3.92 7.82
CA GLN A 32 90.17 -3.25 6.76
C GLN A 32 89.36 -4.24 5.90
N GLU A 33 89.90 -5.43 5.66
CA GLU A 33 89.21 -6.52 4.96
C GLU A 33 88.07 -7.10 5.80
N LEU A 34 88.27 -7.23 7.12
CA LEU A 34 87.21 -7.63 8.06
C LEU A 34 86.05 -6.63 8.08
N ASP A 35 86.35 -5.33 8.22
CA ASP A 35 85.33 -4.27 8.25
C ASP A 35 84.54 -4.19 6.94
N LYS A 36 85.19 -4.43 5.79
CA LYS A 36 84.52 -4.49 4.49
C LYS A 36 83.59 -5.69 4.37
N ALA A 37 84.01 -6.87 4.83
CA ALA A 37 83.17 -8.05 4.83
C ALA A 37 81.95 -7.91 5.75
N GLU A 38 82.15 -7.37 6.95
CA GLU A 38 81.07 -7.06 7.89
C GLU A 38 80.07 -6.06 7.29
N ARG A 39 80.56 -5.01 6.61
CA ARG A 39 79.69 -4.04 5.91
C ARG A 39 78.90 -4.68 4.78
N LEU A 40 79.50 -5.57 4.00
CA LEU A 40 78.81 -6.28 2.91
C LEU A 40 77.69 -7.16 3.46
N VAL A 41 77.98 -7.99 4.46
CA VAL A 41 76.98 -8.85 5.12
C VAL A 41 75.84 -8.03 5.75
N ASN A 42 76.17 -6.92 6.42
CA ASN A 42 75.15 -6.04 7.00
C ASN A 42 74.28 -5.36 5.93
N ASN A 43 74.86 -4.91 4.82
CA ASN A 43 74.09 -4.36 3.71
C ASN A 43 73.16 -5.41 3.09
N GLU A 44 73.60 -6.66 2.96
CA GLU A 44 72.79 -7.77 2.47
C GLU A 44 71.63 -8.11 3.42
N ILE A 45 71.84 -8.06 4.74
CA ILE A 45 70.76 -8.18 5.74
C ILE A 45 69.71 -7.07 5.56
N ILE A 46 70.17 -5.82 5.40
CA ILE A 46 69.29 -4.66 5.23
C ILE A 46 68.51 -4.76 3.92
N LEU A 47 69.18 -5.13 2.82
CA LEU A 47 68.54 -5.30 1.51
C LEU A 47 67.49 -6.41 1.55
N ARG A 48 67.77 -7.54 2.21
CA ARG A 48 66.81 -8.62 2.39
C ARG A 48 65.60 -8.19 3.24
N SER A 49 65.84 -7.57 4.40
CA SER A 49 64.77 -7.04 5.25
C SER A 49 63.93 -6.00 4.50
N GLY A 50 64.57 -5.13 3.71
CA GLY A 50 63.89 -4.17 2.85
C GLY A 50 63.02 -4.85 1.80
N ALA A 51 63.54 -5.86 1.11
CA ALA A 51 62.80 -6.61 0.09
C ALA A 51 61.59 -7.36 0.68
N GLU A 52 61.73 -7.97 1.86
CA GLU A 52 60.62 -8.59 2.60
C GLU A 52 59.53 -7.56 2.96
N GLN A 53 59.93 -6.35 3.37
CA GLN A 53 58.98 -5.27 3.66
C GLN A 53 58.27 -4.78 2.39
N VAL A 54 58.97 -4.65 1.26
CA VAL A 54 58.34 -4.26 -0.01
C VAL A 54 57.34 -5.33 -0.47
N VAL A 55 57.68 -6.62 -0.43
CA VAL A 55 56.73 -7.71 -0.75
C VAL A 55 55.46 -7.63 0.10
N ARG A 56 55.60 -7.33 1.40
CA ARG A 56 54.45 -7.15 2.29
C ARG A 56 53.60 -5.93 1.89
N LEU A 57 54.22 -4.78 1.63
CA LEU A 57 53.51 -3.57 1.20
C LEU A 57 52.79 -3.76 -0.13
N THR A 58 53.45 -4.38 -1.11
CA THR A 58 52.87 -4.64 -2.43
C THR A 58 51.69 -5.61 -2.35
N THR A 59 51.73 -6.59 -1.43
CA THR A 59 50.57 -7.45 -1.16
C THR A 59 49.38 -6.63 -0.63
N GLN A 60 49.61 -5.75 0.35
CA GLN A 60 48.56 -4.89 0.90
C GLN A 60 47.99 -3.92 -0.14
N ILE A 61 48.84 -3.36 -1.00
CA ILE A 61 48.44 -2.50 -2.13
C ILE A 61 47.54 -3.26 -3.10
N SER A 62 47.91 -4.51 -3.42
CA SER A 62 47.13 -5.34 -4.32
C SER A 62 45.76 -5.71 -3.74
N GLU A 63 45.68 -6.02 -2.45
CA GLU A 63 44.41 -6.25 -1.74
C GLU A 63 43.54 -4.98 -1.72
N PHE A 64 44.16 -3.81 -1.50
CA PHE A 64 43.48 -2.52 -1.53
C PHE A 64 42.91 -2.18 -2.91
N ASP A 65 43.65 -2.46 -3.98
CA ASP A 65 43.23 -2.27 -5.37
C ASP A 65 41.94 -3.06 -5.69
N ILE A 66 41.92 -4.35 -5.34
CA ILE A 66 40.74 -5.22 -5.54
C ILE A 66 39.55 -4.72 -4.73
N GLY A 67 39.77 -4.35 -3.45
CA GLY A 67 38.73 -3.81 -2.59
C GLY A 67 38.10 -2.54 -3.18
N MET A 68 38.92 -1.66 -3.74
CA MET A 68 38.47 -0.41 -4.36
C MET A 68 37.70 -0.64 -5.67
N ALA A 69 38.14 -1.58 -6.51
CA ALA A 69 37.40 -1.99 -7.70
C ALA A 69 36.01 -2.56 -7.34
N HIS A 70 35.94 -3.41 -6.31
CA HIS A 70 34.68 -3.99 -5.84
C HIS A 70 33.73 -2.93 -5.25
N ILE A 71 34.25 -1.98 -4.45
CA ILE A 71 33.45 -0.87 -3.91
C ILE A 71 32.91 0.00 -5.05
N SER A 72 33.72 0.30 -6.06
CA SER A 72 33.28 1.07 -7.23
C SER A 72 32.12 0.40 -7.96
N ASP A 73 32.20 -0.90 -8.21
CA ASP A 73 31.13 -1.66 -8.86
C ASP A 73 29.85 -1.68 -7.99
N SER A 74 30.00 -1.90 -6.69
CA SER A 74 28.90 -1.84 -5.73
C SER A 74 28.20 -0.48 -5.70
N LEU A 75 28.97 0.61 -5.75
CA LEU A 75 28.42 1.97 -5.82
C LEU A 75 27.64 2.22 -7.12
N LYS A 76 28.08 1.67 -8.26
CA LYS A 76 27.35 1.78 -9.53
C LYS A 76 26.02 1.03 -9.50
N VAL A 77 26.01 -0.18 -8.94
CA VAL A 77 24.78 -0.96 -8.77
C VAL A 77 23.81 -0.21 -7.85
N PHE A 78 24.29 0.26 -6.70
CA PHE A 78 23.50 1.04 -5.76
C PHE A 78 22.93 2.32 -6.37
N ALA A 79 23.73 3.04 -7.17
CA ALA A 79 23.25 4.21 -7.90
C ALA A 79 22.14 3.87 -8.90
N ARG A 80 22.27 2.76 -9.64
CA ARG A 80 21.22 2.32 -10.58
C ARG A 80 19.90 2.05 -9.85
N GLU A 81 19.96 1.27 -8.76
CA GLU A 81 18.78 0.97 -7.94
C GLU A 81 18.13 2.24 -7.37
N MET A 82 18.95 3.20 -6.92
CA MET A 82 18.46 4.50 -6.43
C MET A 82 17.79 5.34 -7.52
N GLY A 83 18.30 5.27 -8.76
CA GLY A 83 17.69 5.90 -9.92
C GLY A 83 16.31 5.32 -10.24
N GLU A 84 16.18 4.00 -10.24
CA GLU A 84 14.89 3.30 -10.45
C GLU A 84 13.86 3.68 -9.38
N VAL A 85 14.28 3.76 -8.10
CA VAL A 85 13.41 4.21 -7.00
C VAL A 85 12.99 5.67 -7.17
N SER A 86 13.90 6.55 -7.60
CA SER A 86 13.60 7.97 -7.85
C SER A 86 12.55 8.13 -8.95
N GLU A 87 12.69 7.41 -10.07
CA GLU A 87 11.71 7.41 -11.17
C GLU A 87 10.36 6.87 -10.72
N SER A 88 10.35 5.76 -9.96
CA SER A 88 9.12 5.20 -9.40
C SER A 88 8.40 6.18 -8.47
N ASN A 89 9.13 6.93 -7.64
CA ASN A 89 8.54 7.93 -6.75
C ASN A 89 7.90 9.08 -7.54
N LEU A 90 8.51 9.51 -8.64
CA LEU A 90 7.93 10.54 -9.50
C LEU A 90 6.62 10.08 -10.15
N ALA A 91 6.56 8.84 -10.62
CA ALA A 91 5.32 8.27 -11.16
C ALA A 91 4.19 8.24 -10.11
N ILE A 92 4.51 7.82 -8.88
CA ILE A 92 3.56 7.84 -7.75
C ILE A 92 3.06 9.26 -7.46
N VAL A 93 3.94 10.26 -7.51
CA VAL A 93 3.58 11.67 -7.32
C VAL A 93 2.62 12.16 -8.40
N GLU A 94 2.88 11.85 -9.67
CA GLU A 94 2.01 12.25 -10.78
C GLU A 94 0.63 11.61 -10.66
N GLU A 95 0.58 10.29 -10.42
CA GLU A 95 -0.68 9.55 -10.27
C GLU A 95 -1.49 10.06 -9.08
N THR A 96 -0.86 10.20 -7.92
CA THR A 96 -1.52 10.68 -6.69
C THR A 96 -2.03 12.11 -6.87
N SER A 97 -1.25 13.00 -7.50
CA SER A 97 -1.68 14.38 -7.76
C SER A 97 -2.88 14.44 -8.71
N ALA A 98 -2.92 13.57 -9.73
CA ALA A 98 -4.08 13.46 -10.62
C ALA A 98 -5.32 12.98 -9.85
N SER A 99 -5.19 11.95 -9.01
CA SER A 99 -6.29 11.47 -8.16
C SER A 99 -6.78 12.55 -7.19
N MET A 100 -5.88 13.34 -6.59
CA MET A 100 -6.27 14.42 -5.68
C MET A 100 -7.03 15.55 -6.39
N ASN A 101 -6.72 15.84 -7.66
CA ASN A 101 -7.52 16.76 -8.47
C ASN A 101 -8.92 16.20 -8.74
N GLU A 102 -9.05 14.91 -9.02
CA GLU A 102 -10.35 14.27 -9.18
C GLU A 102 -11.19 14.31 -7.90
N VAL A 103 -10.56 14.03 -6.74
CA VAL A 103 -11.20 14.20 -5.42
C VAL A 103 -11.66 15.64 -5.22
N GLY A 104 -10.84 16.63 -5.59
CA GLY A 104 -11.22 18.04 -5.54
C GLY A 104 -12.49 18.34 -6.33
N ASN A 105 -12.60 17.83 -7.56
CA ASN A 105 -13.80 17.98 -8.39
C ASN A 105 -15.03 17.28 -7.77
N VAL A 106 -14.86 16.10 -7.17
CA VAL A 106 -15.95 15.38 -6.49
C VAL A 106 -16.46 16.19 -5.28
N VAL A 107 -15.55 16.81 -4.52
CA VAL A 107 -15.92 17.66 -3.38
C VAL A 107 -16.73 18.88 -3.87
N GLU A 108 -16.31 19.54 -4.94
CA GLU A 108 -17.02 20.69 -5.51
C GLU A 108 -18.42 20.31 -6.02
N ASN A 109 -18.52 19.25 -6.83
CA ASN A 109 -19.81 18.75 -7.33
C ASN A 109 -20.75 18.32 -6.19
N THR A 110 -20.20 17.73 -5.13
CA THR A 110 -21.00 17.34 -3.96
C THR A 110 -21.48 18.56 -3.21
N ALA A 111 -20.65 19.59 -3.04
CA ALA A 111 -21.06 20.84 -2.40
C ALA A 111 -22.21 21.52 -3.16
N ASP A 112 -22.14 21.57 -4.48
CA ASP A 112 -23.22 22.10 -5.32
C ASP A 112 -24.52 21.29 -5.16
N ALA A 113 -24.43 19.96 -5.16
CA ALA A 113 -25.58 19.08 -4.94
C ALA A 113 -26.20 19.25 -3.54
N LEU A 114 -25.39 19.52 -2.50
CA LEU A 114 -25.89 19.81 -1.15
C LEU A 114 -26.64 21.15 -1.10
N VAL A 115 -26.18 22.16 -1.84
CA VAL A 115 -26.89 23.45 -1.96
C VAL A 115 -28.26 23.25 -2.63
N GLU A 116 -28.31 22.50 -3.73
CA GLU A 116 -29.56 22.16 -4.40
C GLU A 116 -30.52 21.41 -3.46
N LEU A 117 -30.02 20.38 -2.77
CA LEU A 117 -30.80 19.59 -1.81
C LEU A 117 -31.34 20.44 -0.65
N THR A 118 -30.57 21.42 -0.18
CA THR A 118 -31.04 22.37 0.84
C THR A 118 -32.19 23.23 0.35
N ASN A 119 -32.11 23.71 -0.90
CA ASN A 119 -33.16 24.50 -1.52
C ASN A 119 -34.43 23.68 -1.74
N ASP A 120 -34.29 22.43 -2.19
CA ASP A 120 -35.41 21.51 -2.37
C ASP A 120 -36.10 21.16 -1.05
N ALA A 121 -35.31 20.91 0.01
CA ALA A 121 -35.84 20.67 1.34
C ALA A 121 -36.63 21.88 1.88
N ALA A 122 -36.14 23.10 1.64
CA ALA A 122 -36.84 24.32 1.99
C ALA A 122 -38.15 24.48 1.20
N ALA A 123 -38.12 24.27 -0.12
CA ALA A 123 -39.32 24.35 -0.96
C ALA A 123 -40.38 23.31 -0.59
N LEU A 124 -39.96 22.09 -0.22
CA LEU A 124 -40.88 21.04 0.23
C LEU A 124 -41.48 21.36 1.60
N LYS A 125 -40.70 21.98 2.49
CA LYS A 125 -41.21 22.47 3.78
C LYS A 125 -42.31 23.51 3.57
N ASP A 126 -42.09 24.50 2.71
CA ASP A 126 -43.10 25.53 2.41
C ASP A 126 -44.40 24.92 1.86
N LYS A 127 -44.29 23.91 0.98
CA LYS A 127 -45.46 23.16 0.47
C LYS A 127 -46.19 22.35 1.54
N ASN A 128 -45.47 21.77 2.50
CA ASN A 128 -46.09 21.07 3.63
C ASN A 128 -46.80 22.05 4.55
N ASP A 129 -46.24 23.24 4.79
CA ASP A 129 -46.87 24.29 5.58
C ASP A 129 -48.16 24.79 4.88
N GLU A 130 -48.14 24.97 3.55
CA GLU A 130 -49.35 25.27 2.76
C GLU A 130 -50.39 24.15 2.83
N SER A 131 -49.96 22.89 2.70
CA SER A 131 -50.84 21.72 2.81
C SER A 131 -51.49 21.62 4.18
N ARG A 132 -50.78 22.03 5.24
CA ARG A 132 -51.30 22.08 6.60
C ARG A 132 -52.42 23.12 6.76
N LEU A 133 -52.27 24.29 6.14
CA LEU A 133 -53.31 25.32 6.13
C LEU A 133 -54.56 24.84 5.37
N LEU A 134 -54.37 24.20 4.21
CA LEU A 134 -55.47 23.63 3.44
C LEU A 134 -56.22 22.54 4.23
N LEU A 135 -55.53 21.71 5.00
CA LEU A 135 -56.18 20.71 5.87
C LEU A 135 -57.00 21.36 6.99
N ASP A 136 -56.54 22.47 7.55
CA ASP A 136 -57.29 23.22 8.57
C ASP A 136 -58.60 23.77 7.98
N ASP A 137 -58.55 24.32 6.77
CA ASP A 137 -59.74 24.75 6.03
C ASP A 137 -60.71 23.59 5.77
N VAL A 138 -60.19 22.43 5.34
CA VAL A 138 -61.00 21.23 5.11
C VAL A 138 -61.63 20.72 6.41
N LYS A 139 -60.92 20.81 7.54
CA LYS A 139 -61.46 20.47 8.85
C LYS A 139 -62.60 21.41 9.26
N ASN A 140 -62.43 22.71 9.04
CA ASN A 140 -63.49 23.70 9.29
C ASN A 140 -64.74 23.43 8.42
N LEU A 141 -64.55 23.11 7.14
CA LEU A 141 -65.65 22.73 6.24
C LEU A 141 -66.38 21.45 6.72
N LYS A 142 -65.63 20.46 7.21
CA LYS A 142 -66.18 19.23 7.77
C LYS A 142 -67.03 19.51 9.03
N GLU A 143 -66.57 20.40 9.90
CA GLU A 143 -67.32 20.82 11.09
C GLU A 143 -68.63 21.54 10.70
N GLN A 144 -68.57 22.45 9.72
CA GLN A 144 -69.77 23.11 9.18
C GLN A 144 -70.76 22.11 8.58
N MET A 145 -70.28 21.15 7.79
CA MET A 145 -71.13 20.12 7.18
C MET A 145 -71.80 19.21 8.23
N THR A 146 -71.10 18.95 9.35
CA THR A 146 -71.67 18.21 10.48
C THR A 146 -72.81 18.98 11.12
N GLU A 147 -72.63 20.29 11.33
CA GLU A 147 -73.66 21.17 11.89
C GLU A 147 -74.87 21.30 10.97
N ASP A 148 -74.64 21.55 9.67
CA ASP A 148 -75.71 21.63 8.68
C ASP A 148 -76.51 20.32 8.59
N SER A 149 -75.85 19.17 8.73
CA SER A 149 -76.51 17.86 8.77
C SER A 149 -77.38 17.71 10.03
N ASN A 150 -76.92 18.16 11.19
CA ASN A 150 -77.72 18.14 12.42
C ASN A 150 -78.97 19.02 12.28
N ILE A 151 -78.82 20.24 11.75
CA ILE A 151 -79.94 21.15 11.49
C ILE A 151 -80.93 20.52 10.51
N LEU A 152 -80.46 19.91 9.43
CA LEU A 152 -81.33 19.27 8.44
C LEU A 152 -82.07 18.07 9.03
N ASN A 153 -81.43 17.29 9.92
CA ASN A 153 -82.10 16.22 10.67
C ASN A 153 -83.28 16.77 11.49
N GLU A 154 -83.08 17.86 12.23
CA GLU A 154 -84.16 18.51 13.01
C GLU A 154 -85.31 18.98 12.11
N LYS A 155 -85.01 19.51 10.92
CA LYS A 155 -86.04 19.94 9.96
C LYS A 155 -86.83 18.76 9.38
N ILE A 156 -86.17 17.64 9.10
CA ILE A 156 -86.86 16.41 8.66
C ILE A 156 -87.76 15.88 9.78
N GLU A 157 -87.29 15.85 11.04
CA GLU A 157 -88.13 15.47 12.17
C GLU A 157 -89.35 16.39 12.35
N GLN A 158 -89.17 17.69 12.17
CA GLN A 158 -90.28 18.67 12.18
C GLN A 158 -91.27 18.41 11.04
N LEU A 159 -90.79 18.09 9.83
CA LEU A 159 -91.63 17.76 8.69
C LEU A 159 -92.46 16.48 8.95
N VAL A 160 -91.85 15.44 9.51
CA VAL A 160 -92.55 14.19 9.88
C VAL A 160 -93.66 14.48 10.92
N LYS A 161 -93.38 15.33 11.91
CA LYS A 161 -94.39 15.74 12.91
C LYS A 161 -95.56 16.49 12.26
N LEU A 162 -95.26 17.46 11.38
CA LEU A 162 -96.27 18.22 10.64
C LEU A 162 -97.11 17.31 9.73
N ALA A 163 -96.48 16.40 9.00
CA ALA A 163 -97.18 15.43 8.15
C ALA A 163 -98.12 14.54 8.99
N THR A 164 -97.67 14.08 10.15
CA THR A 164 -98.49 13.30 11.09
C THR A 164 -99.70 14.11 11.61
N GLU A 165 -99.50 15.39 11.93
CA GLU A 165 -100.57 16.27 12.40
C GLU A 165 -101.60 16.55 11.29
N VAL A 166 -101.14 16.82 10.06
CA VAL A 166 -102.02 16.97 8.89
C VAL A 166 -102.78 15.67 8.62
N GLY A 167 -102.15 14.51 8.74
CA GLY A 167 -102.80 13.21 8.62
C GLY A 167 -103.97 13.05 9.60
N LYS A 168 -103.80 13.44 10.87
CA LYS A 168 -104.87 13.45 11.87
C LYS A 168 -106.01 14.41 11.52
N ILE A 169 -105.68 15.58 10.97
CA ILE A 169 -106.70 16.54 10.50
C ILE A 169 -107.49 15.93 9.34
N VAL A 170 -106.82 15.34 8.35
CA VAL A 170 -107.47 14.67 7.21
C VAL A 170 -108.42 13.56 7.69
N GLU A 171 -107.99 12.75 8.66
CA GLU A 171 -108.84 11.71 9.26
C GLU A 171 -110.08 12.29 9.96
N SER A 172 -109.91 13.34 10.77
CA SER A 172 -111.02 14.04 11.44
C SER A 172 -112.02 14.66 10.45
N VAL A 173 -111.53 15.31 9.38
CA VAL A 173 -112.41 15.87 8.34
C VAL A 173 -113.10 14.75 7.55
N GLN A 174 -112.44 13.61 7.35
CA GLN A 174 -113.06 12.43 6.73
C GLN A 174 -114.22 11.89 7.58
N GLU A 175 -114.07 11.85 8.90
CA GLU A 175 -115.15 11.53 9.82
C GLU A 175 -116.31 12.52 9.72
N ILE A 176 -116.02 13.83 9.67
CA ILE A 176 -117.05 14.87 9.49
C ILE A 176 -117.76 14.71 8.14
N ALA A 177 -117.04 14.44 7.05
CA ALA A 177 -117.62 14.21 5.73
C ALA A 177 -118.49 12.94 5.71
N ASN A 178 -118.06 11.87 6.40
CA ASN A 178 -118.86 10.66 6.60
C ASN A 178 -120.16 10.95 7.38
N GLN A 179 -120.08 11.69 8.48
CA GLN A 179 -121.23 12.09 9.27
C GLN A 179 -122.18 13.00 8.48
N THR A 180 -121.64 13.97 7.73
CA THR A 180 -122.41 14.89 6.89
C THR A 180 -123.13 14.14 5.77
N ASN A 181 -122.47 13.18 5.12
CA ASN A 181 -123.08 12.32 4.12
C ASN A 181 -124.26 11.51 4.70
N MET A 182 -124.08 10.97 5.91
CA MET A 182 -125.13 10.23 6.63
C MET A 182 -126.30 11.13 7.05
N LEU A 183 -126.02 12.34 7.52
CA LEU A 183 -127.04 13.34 7.86
C LEU A 183 -127.83 13.78 6.61
N ALA A 184 -127.13 14.03 5.50
CA ALA A 184 -127.73 14.39 4.22
C ALA A 184 -128.61 13.26 3.68
N LEU A 185 -128.17 12.01 3.80
CA LEU A 185 -128.96 10.84 3.44
C LEU A 185 -130.25 10.74 4.26
N ASN A 186 -130.14 10.89 5.59
CA ASN A 186 -131.31 10.90 6.48
C ASN A 186 -132.28 12.05 6.14
N ALA A 187 -131.76 13.24 5.85
CA ALA A 187 -132.56 14.39 5.42
C ALA A 187 -133.24 14.17 4.06
N ALA A 188 -132.56 13.54 3.10
CA ALA A 188 -133.12 13.20 1.80
C ALA A 188 -134.26 12.17 1.92
N ILE A 189 -134.11 11.17 2.80
CA ILE A 189 -135.16 10.19 3.14
C ILE A 189 -136.39 10.89 3.72
N GLU A 190 -136.20 11.78 4.70
CA GLU A 190 -137.31 12.45 5.37
C GLU A 190 -137.99 13.49 4.46
N ALA A 191 -137.23 14.15 3.58
CA ALA A 191 -137.76 15.04 2.55
C ALA A 191 -138.60 14.28 1.49
N ALA A 192 -138.18 13.06 1.11
CA ALA A 192 -138.99 12.19 0.26
C ALA A 192 -140.29 11.72 0.97
N ARG A 193 -140.24 11.56 2.30
CA ARG A 193 -141.39 11.18 3.14
C ARG A 193 -142.45 12.28 3.26
N ALA A 194 -142.06 13.54 3.17
CA ALA A 194 -142.95 14.71 3.18
C ALA A 194 -143.66 15.00 1.84
N GLY A 195 -143.40 14.23 0.79
CA GLY A 195 -144.08 14.35 -0.52
C GLY A 195 -143.81 15.68 -1.23
N GLU A 196 -144.85 16.28 -1.85
CA GLU A 196 -144.73 17.54 -2.63
C GLU A 196 -144.21 18.74 -1.79
N GLN A 197 -144.45 18.77 -0.48
CA GLN A 197 -143.98 19.85 0.41
C GLN A 197 -142.48 19.74 0.75
N GLY A 198 -141.87 18.55 0.60
CA GLY A 198 -140.47 18.28 0.90
C GLY A 198 -139.51 18.41 -0.30
N ARG A 199 -140.03 18.68 -1.49
CA ARG A 199 -139.30 18.60 -2.75
C ARG A 199 -138.09 19.54 -2.83
N GLY A 200 -138.20 20.75 -2.27
CA GLY A 200 -137.07 21.69 -2.17
C GLY A 200 -135.98 21.23 -1.19
N PHE A 201 -136.37 20.61 -0.06
CA PHE A 201 -135.44 20.04 0.92
C PHE A 201 -134.73 18.79 0.37
N ALA A 202 -135.41 17.97 -0.43
CA ALA A 202 -134.81 16.79 -1.05
C ALA A 202 -133.68 17.17 -2.01
N VAL A 203 -133.85 18.24 -2.80
CA VAL A 203 -132.80 18.75 -3.71
C VAL A 203 -131.59 19.25 -2.91
N VAL A 204 -131.81 20.00 -1.83
CA VAL A 204 -130.71 20.49 -0.97
C VAL A 204 -129.99 19.32 -0.30
N ALA A 205 -130.71 18.34 0.25
CA ALA A 205 -130.13 17.18 0.91
C ALA A 205 -129.28 16.34 -0.07
N GLU A 206 -129.74 16.12 -1.31
CA GLU A 206 -128.95 15.42 -2.32
C GLU A 206 -127.70 16.22 -2.73
N GLN A 207 -127.79 17.55 -2.85
CA GLN A 207 -126.60 18.38 -3.11
C GLN A 207 -125.58 18.31 -1.95
N VAL A 208 -126.03 18.34 -0.69
CA VAL A 208 -125.14 18.16 0.47
C VAL A 208 -124.49 16.77 0.48
N ARG A 209 -125.22 15.73 0.06
CA ARG A 209 -124.68 14.37 -0.09
C ARG A 209 -123.56 14.31 -1.12
N VAL A 210 -123.78 14.89 -2.31
CA VAL A 210 -122.77 14.98 -3.36
C VAL A 210 -121.54 15.75 -2.88
N LEU A 211 -121.72 16.90 -2.21
CA LEU A 211 -120.64 17.67 -1.60
C LEU A 211 -119.84 16.85 -0.57
N ALA A 212 -120.52 16.05 0.25
CA ALA A 212 -119.88 15.20 1.25
C ALA A 212 -119.08 14.06 0.61
N ASP A 213 -119.60 13.40 -0.43
CA ASP A 213 -118.86 12.38 -1.19
C ASP A 213 -117.67 12.98 -1.95
N ASP A 214 -117.81 14.15 -2.57
CA ASP A 214 -116.70 14.88 -3.20
C ASP A 214 -115.63 15.28 -2.17
N THR A 215 -116.03 15.69 -0.98
CA THR A 215 -115.11 15.99 0.13
C THR A 215 -114.30 14.76 0.52
N LYS A 216 -114.92 13.58 0.64
CA LYS A 216 -114.21 12.34 0.93
C LYS A 216 -113.18 11.99 -0.14
N LYS A 217 -113.58 12.09 -1.41
CA LYS A 217 -112.68 11.79 -2.53
C LYS A 217 -111.46 12.70 -2.55
N ASN A 218 -111.64 13.98 -2.23
CA ASN A 218 -110.52 14.93 -2.09
C ASN A 218 -109.62 14.60 -0.89
N LEU A 219 -110.21 14.16 0.23
CA LEU A 219 -109.46 13.77 1.42
C LEU A 219 -108.66 12.47 1.22
N ASP A 220 -109.15 11.52 0.43
CA ASP A 220 -108.37 10.33 0.03
C ASP A 220 -107.10 10.74 -0.73
N GLY A 221 -107.21 11.73 -1.63
CA GLY A 221 -106.06 12.32 -2.32
C GLY A 221 -105.11 13.05 -1.37
N MET A 222 -105.64 13.81 -0.39
CA MET A 222 -104.81 14.44 0.65
C MET A 222 -104.09 13.40 1.52
N ARG A 223 -104.74 12.28 1.85
CA ARG A 223 -104.14 11.20 2.62
C ARG A 223 -102.96 10.59 1.88
N GLN A 224 -103.14 10.27 0.60
CA GLN A 224 -102.05 9.78 -0.23
C GLN A 224 -100.88 10.79 -0.27
N PHE A 225 -101.17 12.08 -0.42
CA PHE A 225 -100.14 13.12 -0.42
C PHE A 225 -99.37 13.21 0.90
N VAL A 226 -100.05 13.05 2.05
CA VAL A 226 -99.40 12.99 3.38
C VAL A 226 -98.51 11.75 3.51
N ASP A 227 -98.98 10.59 3.03
CA ASP A 227 -98.19 9.36 3.03
C ASP A 227 -96.92 9.52 2.17
N GLU A 228 -97.04 10.15 0.98
CA GLU A 228 -95.91 10.48 0.11
C GLU A 228 -94.90 11.42 0.78
N ILE A 229 -95.36 12.43 1.54
CA ILE A 229 -94.49 13.30 2.34
C ILE A 229 -93.74 12.48 3.40
N GLY A 230 -94.43 11.54 4.06
CA GLY A 230 -93.82 10.66 5.06
C GLY A 230 -92.70 9.79 4.48
N VAL A 231 -92.94 9.18 3.32
CA VAL A 231 -91.93 8.39 2.60
C VAL A 231 -90.74 9.27 2.19
N ALA A 232 -90.99 10.43 1.58
CA ALA A 232 -89.93 11.34 1.15
C ALA A 232 -89.09 11.85 2.34
N ALA A 233 -89.70 12.09 3.50
CA ALA A 233 -88.99 12.49 4.71
C ALA A 233 -88.07 11.37 5.24
N GLU A 234 -88.53 10.11 5.21
CA GLU A 234 -87.73 8.96 5.65
C GLU A 234 -86.57 8.65 4.68
N GLU A 235 -86.78 8.80 3.37
CA GLU A 235 -85.72 8.74 2.37
C GLU A 235 -84.68 9.85 2.59
N GLY A 236 -85.15 11.07 2.90
CA GLY A 236 -84.31 12.20 3.28
C GLY A 236 -83.46 11.90 4.52
N ARG A 237 -84.06 11.32 5.57
CA ARG A 237 -83.38 10.90 6.81
C ARG A 237 -82.28 9.87 6.51
N THR A 238 -82.60 8.85 5.72
CA THR A 238 -81.64 7.81 5.33
C THR A 238 -80.48 8.39 4.51
N SER A 239 -80.76 9.36 3.63
CA SER A 239 -79.70 10.05 2.88
C SER A 239 -78.82 10.91 3.79
N LEU A 240 -79.40 11.54 4.81
CA LEU A 240 -78.66 12.32 5.80
C LEU A 240 -77.75 11.44 6.66
N GLU A 241 -78.25 10.30 7.16
CA GLU A 241 -77.44 9.34 7.92
C GLU A 241 -76.20 8.89 7.11
N ARG A 242 -76.38 8.60 5.81
CA ARG A 242 -75.26 8.28 4.90
C ARG A 242 -74.28 9.44 4.73
N SER A 243 -74.78 10.67 4.59
CA SER A 243 -73.91 11.86 4.52
C SER A 243 -73.09 12.05 5.79
N MET A 244 -73.73 11.92 6.96
CA MET A 244 -73.03 12.03 8.26
C MET A 244 -71.95 10.95 8.43
N GLN A 245 -72.24 9.71 8.02
CA GLN A 245 -71.25 8.64 8.02
C GLN A 245 -70.06 9.00 7.11
N SER A 246 -70.32 9.45 5.88
CA SER A 246 -69.27 9.86 4.94
C SER A 246 -68.43 11.05 5.47
N THR A 247 -69.05 12.01 6.17
CA THR A 247 -68.36 13.12 6.82
C THR A 247 -67.51 12.64 8.01
N GLY A 248 -67.97 11.61 8.72
CA GLY A 248 -67.18 10.91 9.75
C GLY A 248 -65.92 10.26 9.17
N ASP A 249 -66.08 9.46 8.12
CA ASP A 249 -64.97 8.80 7.41
C ASP A 249 -63.96 9.83 6.86
N MET A 250 -64.46 10.96 6.35
CA MET A 250 -63.62 12.07 5.90
C MET A 250 -62.77 12.65 7.04
N GLY A 251 -63.31 12.73 8.26
CA GLY A 251 -62.57 13.14 9.45
C GLY A 251 -61.37 12.23 9.74
N GLU A 252 -61.58 10.91 9.72
CA GLU A 252 -60.49 9.95 9.93
C GLU A 252 -59.40 10.09 8.86
N LYS A 253 -59.77 10.34 7.60
CA LYS A 253 -58.79 10.57 6.52
C LYS A 253 -58.02 11.89 6.70
N ILE A 254 -58.67 12.96 7.16
CA ILE A 254 -58.01 14.24 7.46
C ILE A 254 -56.94 14.04 8.53
N ASP A 255 -57.26 13.31 9.61
CA ASP A 255 -56.33 13.06 10.71
C ASP A 255 -55.08 12.29 10.24
N VAL A 256 -55.26 11.25 9.40
CA VAL A 256 -54.15 10.48 8.81
C VAL A 256 -53.27 11.35 7.91
N ILE A 257 -53.85 12.23 7.10
CA ILE A 257 -53.05 13.13 6.24
C ILE A 257 -52.30 14.15 7.11
N SER A 258 -52.92 14.64 8.17
CA SER A 258 -52.30 15.59 9.11
C SER A 258 -51.06 14.99 9.78
N GLU A 259 -51.16 13.75 10.26
CA GLU A 259 -50.03 12.99 10.83
C GLU A 259 -48.92 12.81 9.78
N SER A 260 -49.27 12.41 8.55
CA SER A 260 -48.29 12.25 7.47
C SER A 260 -47.55 13.55 7.11
N ILE A 261 -48.21 14.71 7.15
CA ILE A 261 -47.55 16.00 6.93
C ILE A 261 -46.59 16.31 8.08
N GLY A 262 -46.99 16.04 9.33
CA GLY A 262 -46.12 16.19 10.50
C GLY A 262 -44.85 15.35 10.39
N ASP A 263 -44.99 14.08 10.01
CA ASP A 263 -43.85 13.17 9.77
C ASP A 263 -42.94 13.67 8.66
N ASN A 264 -43.50 14.20 7.56
CA ASN A 264 -42.71 14.75 6.47
C ASN A 264 -41.89 15.98 6.92
N ILE A 265 -42.44 16.84 7.77
CA ILE A 265 -41.71 17.99 8.33
C ILE A 265 -40.54 17.53 9.21
N THR A 266 -40.76 16.52 10.07
CA THR A 266 -39.69 15.94 10.89
C THR A 266 -38.56 15.39 10.02
N LYS A 267 -38.89 14.59 9.00
CA LYS A 267 -37.90 14.03 8.05
C LYS A 267 -37.14 15.11 7.29
N LEU A 268 -37.80 16.21 6.91
CA LEU A 268 -37.12 17.33 6.28
C LEU A 268 -36.09 17.98 7.20
N HIS A 269 -36.38 18.08 8.50
CA HIS A 269 -35.42 18.57 9.48
C HIS A 269 -34.20 17.66 9.60
N GLU A 270 -34.40 16.35 9.60
CA GLU A 270 -33.32 15.35 9.60
C GLU A 270 -32.46 15.43 8.32
N ILE A 271 -33.08 15.62 7.16
CA ILE A 271 -32.38 15.81 5.88
C ILE A 271 -31.48 17.05 5.95
N VAL A 272 -31.99 18.18 6.44
CA VAL A 272 -31.20 19.42 6.57
C VAL A 272 -30.03 19.23 7.54
N GLY A 273 -30.24 18.53 8.65
CA GLY A 273 -29.16 18.17 9.57
C GLY A 273 -28.08 17.31 8.89
N THR A 274 -28.50 16.27 8.19
CA THR A 274 -27.59 15.38 7.45
C THR A 274 -26.80 16.13 6.38
N VAL A 275 -27.43 17.07 5.67
CA VAL A 275 -26.75 17.93 4.68
C VAL A 275 -25.66 18.78 5.34
N SER A 276 -25.90 19.32 6.53
CA SER A 276 -24.88 20.05 7.29
C SER A 276 -23.69 19.15 7.64
N ASP A 277 -23.94 17.92 8.11
CA ASP A 277 -22.89 16.96 8.47
C ASP A 277 -22.05 16.53 7.26
N ILE A 278 -22.69 16.32 6.10
CA ILE A 278 -21.97 16.02 4.85
C ILE A 278 -21.14 17.23 4.43
N ASN A 279 -21.66 18.45 4.56
CA ASN A 279 -20.92 19.66 4.20
C ASN A 279 -19.67 19.85 5.07
N GLU A 280 -19.75 19.56 6.37
CA GLU A 280 -18.58 19.54 7.26
C GLU A 280 -17.56 18.48 6.82
N SER A 281 -18.04 17.27 6.50
CA SER A 281 -17.19 16.19 5.99
C SER A 281 -16.49 16.57 4.68
N MET A 282 -17.19 17.24 3.76
CA MET A 282 -16.60 17.75 2.51
C MET A 282 -15.51 18.78 2.76
N ASN A 283 -15.68 19.64 3.77
CA ASN A 283 -14.63 20.58 4.17
C ASN A 283 -13.38 19.85 4.71
N SER A 284 -13.56 18.82 5.54
CA SER A 284 -12.44 18.01 6.03
C SER A 284 -11.73 17.24 4.90
N ILE A 285 -12.47 16.70 3.93
CA ILE A 285 -11.88 16.05 2.75
C ILE A 285 -11.05 17.06 1.96
N ARG A 286 -11.57 18.28 1.75
CA ARG A 286 -10.83 19.35 1.08
C ARG A 286 -9.50 19.68 1.77
N GLU A 287 -9.50 19.79 3.09
CA GLU A 287 -8.29 20.01 3.88
C GLU A 287 -7.30 18.85 3.75
N ALA A 288 -7.79 17.61 3.80
CA ALA A 288 -6.97 16.42 3.59
C ALA A 288 -6.34 16.40 2.18
N THR A 289 -7.09 16.74 1.15
CA THR A 289 -6.59 16.84 -0.23
C THR A 289 -5.45 17.85 -0.35
N VAL A 290 -5.55 19.01 0.30
CA VAL A 290 -4.48 20.01 0.33
C VAL A 290 -3.21 19.46 1.00
N GLU A 291 -3.35 18.76 2.11
CA GLU A 291 -2.20 18.19 2.82
C GLU A 291 -1.53 17.06 2.01
N VAL A 292 -2.32 16.21 1.34
CA VAL A 292 -1.76 15.18 0.44
C VAL A 292 -0.99 15.80 -0.71
N ASN A 293 -1.52 16.85 -1.36
CA ASN A 293 -0.81 17.54 -2.42
C ASN A 293 0.52 18.11 -1.94
N LYS A 294 0.55 18.70 -0.73
CA LYS A 294 1.79 19.19 -0.12
C LYS A 294 2.80 18.08 0.17
N ALA A 295 2.32 16.90 0.60
CA ALA A 295 3.16 15.72 0.77
C ALA A 295 3.73 15.22 -0.58
N MET A 296 2.94 15.30 -1.66
CA MET A 296 3.39 14.98 -3.02
C MET A 296 4.46 15.96 -3.53
N GLU A 297 4.30 17.26 -3.27
CA GLU A 297 5.35 18.25 -3.57
C GLU A 297 6.66 17.94 -2.84
N SER A 298 6.59 17.56 -1.55
CA SER A 298 7.78 17.16 -0.79
C SER A 298 8.42 15.89 -1.36
N THR A 299 7.60 14.90 -1.73
CA THR A 299 8.07 13.63 -2.31
C THR A 299 8.74 13.86 -3.67
N SER A 300 8.19 14.76 -4.49
CA SER A 300 8.80 15.19 -5.75
C SER A 300 10.19 15.81 -5.52
N ALA A 301 10.31 16.70 -4.54
CA ALA A 301 11.58 17.30 -4.18
C ALA A 301 12.61 16.25 -3.67
N ASP A 302 12.15 15.26 -2.91
CA ASP A 302 12.99 14.13 -2.47
C ASP A 302 13.44 13.24 -3.63
N ALA A 303 12.55 12.93 -4.58
CA ALA A 303 12.90 12.17 -5.77
C ALA A 303 13.97 12.92 -6.60
N GLN A 304 13.84 14.24 -6.76
CA GLN A 304 14.85 15.06 -7.44
C GLN A 304 16.18 15.10 -6.68
N ARG A 305 16.14 15.16 -5.33
CA ARG A 305 17.35 15.05 -4.50
C ARG A 305 18.03 13.70 -4.67
N LEU A 306 17.26 12.60 -4.70
CA LEU A 306 17.78 11.25 -4.94
C LEU A 306 18.44 11.13 -6.32
N ALA A 307 17.86 11.72 -7.36
CA ALA A 307 18.46 11.74 -8.69
C ALA A 307 19.83 12.46 -8.69
N ASN A 308 19.95 13.59 -7.98
CA ASN A 308 21.23 14.30 -7.85
C ASN A 308 22.26 13.49 -7.04
N ILE A 309 21.84 12.86 -5.93
CA ILE A 309 22.72 11.99 -5.13
C ILE A 309 23.20 10.82 -5.98
N THR A 310 22.32 10.23 -6.78
CA THR A 310 22.64 9.13 -7.70
C THR A 310 23.74 9.53 -8.67
N GLN A 311 23.64 10.72 -9.30
CA GLN A 311 24.69 11.23 -10.19
C GLN A 311 26.03 11.42 -9.48
N ASN A 312 26.01 11.94 -8.25
CA ASN A 312 27.24 12.07 -7.45
C ASN A 312 27.86 10.72 -7.13
N ILE A 313 27.06 9.71 -6.77
CA ILE A 313 27.56 8.36 -6.48
C ILE A 313 28.22 7.76 -7.72
N VAL A 314 27.62 7.92 -8.92
CA VAL A 314 28.24 7.45 -10.18
C VAL A 314 29.59 8.11 -10.41
N SER A 315 29.67 9.44 -10.22
CA SER A 315 30.93 10.20 -10.36
C SER A 315 32.02 9.75 -9.38
N GLU A 316 31.65 9.52 -8.11
CA GLU A 316 32.57 8.99 -7.08
C GLU A 316 33.01 7.55 -7.38
N ALA A 317 32.11 6.73 -7.92
CA ALA A 317 32.44 5.38 -8.36
C ALA A 317 33.44 5.40 -9.52
N GLU A 318 33.28 6.27 -10.51
CA GLU A 318 34.23 6.47 -11.60
C GLU A 318 35.58 6.98 -11.10
N THR A 319 35.57 7.90 -10.15
CA THR A 319 36.80 8.40 -9.49
C THR A 319 37.53 7.27 -8.76
N SER A 320 36.80 6.37 -8.09
CA SER A 320 37.36 5.18 -7.44
C SER A 320 38.02 4.22 -8.43
N VAL A 321 37.47 4.06 -9.65
CA VAL A 321 38.15 3.28 -10.72
C VAL A 321 39.48 3.93 -11.11
N ASN A 322 39.51 5.27 -11.21
CA ASN A 322 40.75 5.98 -11.54
C ASN A 322 41.81 5.84 -10.44
N TYR A 323 41.41 5.84 -9.16
CA TYR A 323 42.34 5.55 -8.06
C TYR A 323 42.84 4.10 -8.10
N ALA A 324 41.98 3.12 -8.37
CA ALA A 324 42.39 1.72 -8.56
C ALA A 324 43.45 1.60 -9.66
N LYS A 325 43.24 2.25 -10.80
CA LYS A 325 44.24 2.26 -11.88
C LYS A 325 45.60 2.81 -11.43
N GLN A 326 45.62 3.94 -10.70
CA GLN A 326 46.87 4.50 -10.16
C GLN A 326 47.53 3.57 -9.14
N VAL A 327 46.75 2.92 -8.29
CA VAL A 327 47.25 1.94 -7.32
C VAL A 327 47.84 0.72 -8.02
N SER A 328 47.20 0.22 -9.09
CA SER A 328 47.77 -0.86 -9.92
C SER A 328 49.08 -0.44 -10.60
N GLU A 329 49.23 0.81 -11.05
CA GLU A 329 50.50 1.30 -11.60
C GLU A 329 51.62 1.34 -10.53
N ILE A 330 51.27 1.74 -9.30
CA ILE A 330 52.19 1.71 -8.15
C ILE A 330 52.58 0.26 -7.83
N ASP A 331 51.61 -0.66 -7.82
CA ASP A 331 51.81 -2.10 -7.62
C ASP A 331 52.79 -2.70 -8.64
N ASP A 332 52.63 -2.36 -9.91
CA ASP A 332 53.51 -2.83 -10.99
C ASP A 332 54.94 -2.26 -10.84
N ASN A 333 55.08 -1.00 -10.42
CA ASN A 333 56.39 -0.39 -10.16
C ASN A 333 57.10 -1.02 -8.95
N PHE A 334 56.38 -1.30 -7.86
CA PHE A 334 56.94 -2.04 -6.74
C PHE A 334 57.32 -3.47 -7.11
N SER A 335 56.55 -4.12 -7.99
CA SER A 335 56.88 -5.46 -8.52
C SER A 335 58.22 -5.46 -9.24
N LYS A 336 58.50 -4.43 -10.05
CA LYS A 336 59.81 -4.24 -10.69
C LYS A 336 60.92 -4.01 -9.67
N LEU A 337 60.69 -3.14 -8.68
CA LEU A 337 61.66 -2.88 -7.61
C LEU A 337 61.98 -4.14 -6.80
N ILE A 338 60.98 -4.97 -6.50
CA ILE A 338 61.17 -6.28 -5.86
C ILE A 338 62.12 -7.13 -6.70
N ASN A 339 61.86 -7.25 -8.00
CA ASN A 339 62.71 -8.04 -8.90
C ASN A 339 64.16 -7.51 -8.95
N GLU A 340 64.36 -6.20 -8.94
CA GLU A 340 65.69 -5.58 -8.90
C GLU A 340 66.41 -5.82 -7.57
N LEU A 341 65.73 -5.63 -6.43
CA LEU A 341 66.28 -5.89 -5.10
C LEU A 341 66.69 -7.35 -4.95
N PHE A 342 65.86 -8.28 -5.41
CA PHE A 342 66.18 -9.70 -5.36
C PHE A 342 67.24 -10.11 -6.38
N ALA A 343 67.31 -9.49 -7.57
CA ALA A 343 68.44 -9.69 -8.48
C ALA A 343 69.77 -9.30 -7.83
N GLY A 344 69.81 -8.18 -7.09
CA GLY A 344 70.99 -7.76 -6.31
C GLY A 344 71.34 -8.72 -5.15
N LEU A 345 70.33 -9.28 -4.48
CA LEU A 345 70.54 -10.30 -3.44
C LEU A 345 71.05 -11.64 -4.01
N ARG A 346 70.72 -11.97 -5.27
CA ARG A 346 71.18 -13.20 -5.93
C ARG A 346 72.67 -13.21 -6.27
N GLU A 347 73.29 -12.04 -6.40
CA GLU A 347 74.73 -11.91 -6.63
C GLU A 347 75.55 -11.97 -5.32
N GLY A 348 74.88 -11.95 -4.17
CA GLY A 348 75.49 -12.16 -2.85
C GLY A 348 75.72 -13.64 -2.53
N GLU A 349 76.74 -13.96 -1.73
CA GLU A 349 77.02 -15.36 -1.32
C GLU A 349 75.92 -15.94 -0.39
N ARG A 350 74.96 -15.12 0.07
CA ARG A 350 73.93 -15.54 1.02
C ARG A 350 72.65 -16.02 0.34
N ALA A 351 72.65 -17.32 0.09
CA ALA A 351 71.45 -18.10 -0.13
C ALA A 351 70.46 -18.01 1.07
N LEU A 352 69.13 -18.04 0.81
CA LEU A 352 68.11 -18.33 1.83
C LEU A 352 68.50 -19.61 2.62
N ASN A 353 68.19 -19.72 3.91
CA ASN A 353 68.38 -20.99 4.64
C ASN A 353 67.06 -21.80 4.70
N ALA A 354 67.07 -23.04 5.20
CA ALA A 354 65.83 -23.83 5.21
C ALA A 354 64.79 -23.26 6.16
N LYS A 355 65.21 -22.59 7.25
CA LYS A 355 64.28 -21.89 8.15
C LYS A 355 63.56 -20.74 7.44
N ASP A 356 64.28 -19.97 6.63
CA ASP A 356 63.70 -18.87 5.85
C ASP A 356 62.63 -19.38 4.86
N ILE A 357 62.85 -20.56 4.26
CA ILE A 357 61.84 -21.20 3.40
C ILE A 357 60.66 -21.72 4.20
N ALA A 358 60.91 -22.35 5.35
CA ALA A 358 59.84 -22.81 6.22
C ALA A 358 58.91 -21.65 6.61
N ASP A 359 59.49 -20.52 7.00
CA ASP A 359 58.74 -19.30 7.36
C ASP A 359 57.96 -18.73 6.16
N ILE A 360 58.56 -18.70 4.96
CA ILE A 360 57.90 -18.27 3.70
C ILE A 360 56.73 -19.20 3.34
N VAL A 361 56.93 -20.51 3.43
CA VAL A 361 55.94 -21.53 3.07
C VAL A 361 54.77 -21.51 4.05
N GLU A 362 55.04 -21.41 5.35
CA GLU A 362 53.97 -21.38 6.36
C GLU A 362 53.06 -20.15 6.19
N LEU A 363 53.68 -19.01 5.90
CA LEU A 363 52.98 -17.77 5.64
C LEU A 363 52.20 -17.80 4.33
N THR A 364 52.74 -18.49 3.33
CA THR A 364 52.05 -18.79 2.06
C THR A 364 50.82 -19.65 2.30
N LYS A 365 50.95 -20.75 3.03
CA LYS A 365 49.84 -21.65 3.38
C LYS A 365 48.72 -20.89 4.08
N THR A 366 49.07 -20.08 5.09
CA THR A 366 48.09 -19.26 5.83
C THR A 366 47.31 -18.34 4.90
N GLY A 367 47.99 -17.57 4.04
CA GLY A 367 47.32 -16.66 3.09
C GLY A 367 46.50 -17.41 2.04
N HIS A 368 46.98 -18.59 1.62
CA HIS A 368 46.29 -19.43 0.66
C HIS A 368 44.98 -20.01 1.23
N MET A 369 45.00 -20.50 2.47
CA MET A 369 43.78 -20.98 3.13
C MET A 369 42.74 -19.86 3.27
N ALA A 370 43.17 -18.66 3.64
CA ALA A 370 42.27 -17.50 3.69
C ALA A 370 41.67 -17.15 2.31
N TRP A 371 42.42 -17.36 1.23
CA TRP A 371 41.94 -17.19 -0.14
C TRP A 371 40.87 -18.24 -0.50
N ILE A 372 41.10 -19.51 -0.16
CA ILE A 372 40.12 -20.60 -0.34
C ILE A 372 38.86 -20.35 0.50
N ASP A 373 38.99 -19.91 1.75
CA ASP A 373 37.87 -19.55 2.61
C ASP A 373 37.03 -18.41 1.99
N THR A 374 37.69 -17.42 1.39
CA THR A 374 37.01 -16.32 0.68
C THR A 374 36.27 -16.85 -0.54
N LEU A 375 36.89 -17.75 -1.31
CA LEU A 375 36.25 -18.37 -2.48
C LEU A 375 35.05 -19.23 -2.09
N SER A 376 35.17 -20.00 -1.00
CA SER A 376 34.08 -20.77 -0.39
C SER A 376 32.90 -19.88 -0.01
N LYS A 377 33.20 -18.72 0.60
CA LYS A 377 32.20 -17.73 0.97
C LYS A 377 31.49 -17.13 -0.25
N ILE A 378 32.21 -16.83 -1.33
CA ILE A 378 31.64 -16.33 -2.60
C ILE A 378 30.59 -17.30 -3.14
N VAL A 379 30.88 -18.60 -3.13
CA VAL A 379 29.95 -19.65 -3.58
C VAL A 379 28.80 -19.84 -2.59
N THR A 380 29.08 -19.89 -1.29
CA THR A 380 28.06 -20.13 -0.26
C THR A 380 27.04 -19.00 -0.18
N ASP A 381 27.51 -17.75 -0.23
CA ASP A 381 26.65 -16.57 -0.14
C ASP A 381 26.03 -16.21 -1.50
N MET A 382 26.50 -16.82 -2.59
CA MET A 382 26.22 -16.44 -3.98
C MET A 382 26.38 -14.93 -4.20
N LYS A 383 27.48 -14.38 -3.68
CA LYS A 383 27.80 -12.95 -3.70
C LYS A 383 29.25 -12.73 -4.07
N SER A 384 29.53 -11.65 -4.81
CA SER A 384 30.89 -11.22 -5.07
C SER A 384 31.53 -10.66 -3.81
N TYR A 385 32.76 -11.08 -3.55
CA TYR A 385 33.63 -10.51 -2.52
C TYR A 385 35.00 -10.17 -3.14
N PRO A 386 35.74 -9.19 -2.57
CA PRO A 386 37.09 -8.89 -3.01
C PRO A 386 38.01 -10.12 -2.92
N ILE A 387 38.56 -10.57 -4.06
CA ILE A 387 39.50 -11.69 -4.12
C ILE A 387 40.55 -11.47 -5.21
N GLN A 388 41.82 -11.75 -4.91
CA GLN A 388 42.91 -11.64 -5.90
C GLN A 388 42.93 -12.86 -6.80
N THR A 389 42.50 -12.73 -8.05
CA THR A 389 42.51 -13.81 -9.04
C THR A 389 43.77 -13.83 -9.91
N ASN A 390 44.60 -12.78 -9.88
CA ASN A 390 45.89 -12.78 -10.54
C ASN A 390 46.96 -13.47 -9.65
N SER A 391 47.40 -14.65 -10.09
CA SER A 391 48.41 -15.46 -9.38
C SER A 391 49.76 -14.78 -9.22
N GLU A 392 50.12 -13.78 -10.03
CA GLU A 392 51.42 -13.08 -9.90
C GLU A 392 51.36 -11.94 -8.88
N LYS A 393 50.16 -11.41 -8.62
CA LYS A 393 49.95 -10.27 -7.72
C LYS A 393 49.67 -10.67 -6.28
N CYS A 394 49.29 -11.93 -6.04
CA CYS A 394 49.15 -12.45 -4.68
C CYS A 394 50.51 -12.56 -3.98
N ARG A 395 50.50 -12.60 -2.64
CA ARG A 395 51.73 -12.67 -1.83
C ARG A 395 52.65 -13.80 -2.27
N PHE A 396 52.08 -15.00 -2.45
CA PHE A 396 52.84 -16.17 -2.86
C PHE A 396 53.41 -16.03 -4.26
N GLY A 397 52.63 -15.54 -5.22
CA GLY A 397 53.09 -15.27 -6.58
C GLY A 397 54.36 -14.42 -6.62
N ARG A 398 54.36 -13.34 -5.83
CA ARG A 398 55.52 -12.46 -5.68
C ARG A 398 56.72 -13.21 -5.13
N THR A 399 56.54 -13.98 -4.05
CA THR A 399 57.61 -14.79 -3.45
C THR A 399 58.07 -15.96 -4.34
N TYR A 400 57.17 -16.53 -5.12
CA TYR A 400 57.44 -17.61 -6.08
C TYR A 400 58.40 -17.16 -7.18
N MET A 401 58.22 -15.94 -7.69
CA MET A 401 59.11 -15.35 -8.68
C MET A 401 60.52 -15.08 -8.15
N ILE A 402 60.66 -14.96 -6.83
CA ILE A 402 61.91 -14.64 -6.15
C ILE A 402 62.75 -15.89 -5.84
N VAL A 403 62.14 -16.94 -5.28
CA VAL A 403 62.88 -18.12 -4.78
C VAL A 403 63.39 -18.97 -5.94
N ARG A 404 64.69 -19.31 -5.94
CA ARG A 404 65.32 -20.19 -6.94
C ARG A 404 66.21 -21.22 -6.26
N PHE A 405 65.91 -22.49 -6.48
CA PHE A 405 66.69 -23.61 -5.94
C PHE A 405 67.83 -24.02 -6.88
N SER A 406 68.95 -24.47 -6.31
CA SER A 406 70.06 -25.09 -7.05
C SER A 406 69.81 -26.57 -7.35
N ASP A 407 69.17 -27.27 -6.41
CA ASP A 407 68.88 -28.70 -6.51
C ASP A 407 67.79 -28.97 -7.56
N GLU A 408 68.05 -29.91 -8.49
CA GLU A 408 67.15 -30.23 -9.60
C GLU A 408 65.80 -30.78 -9.14
N LYS A 409 65.75 -31.54 -8.03
CA LYS A 409 64.49 -32.10 -7.52
C LYS A 409 63.64 -31.00 -6.87
N LEU A 410 64.26 -30.07 -6.16
CA LEU A 410 63.58 -28.89 -5.63
C LEU A 410 63.10 -27.95 -6.74
N LYS A 411 63.87 -27.77 -7.83
CA LYS A 411 63.41 -27.01 -9.00
C LYS A 411 62.16 -27.64 -9.64
N GLU A 412 62.16 -28.95 -9.84
CA GLU A 412 61.01 -29.66 -10.42
C GLU A 412 59.76 -29.49 -9.53
N LEU A 413 59.92 -29.66 -8.22
CA LEU A 413 58.84 -29.48 -7.25
C LEU A 413 58.33 -28.03 -7.21
N TRP A 414 59.24 -27.05 -7.23
CA TRP A 414 58.88 -25.64 -7.27
C TRP A 414 58.11 -25.29 -8.55
N ASN A 415 58.53 -25.80 -9.71
CA ASN A 415 57.80 -25.59 -10.97
C ASN A 415 56.38 -26.19 -10.91
N LYS A 416 56.22 -27.39 -10.32
CA LYS A 416 54.89 -27.99 -10.11
C LYS A 416 53.99 -27.08 -9.26
N ILE A 417 54.51 -26.58 -8.13
CA ILE A 417 53.81 -25.61 -7.28
C ILE A 417 53.37 -24.39 -8.08
N GLY A 418 54.23 -23.81 -8.90
CA GLY A 418 53.89 -22.66 -9.75
C GLY A 418 52.75 -22.95 -10.73
N THR A 419 52.78 -24.12 -11.39
CA THR A 419 51.70 -24.53 -12.31
C THR A 419 50.38 -24.77 -11.58
N THR A 420 50.40 -25.47 -10.44
CA THR A 420 49.23 -25.74 -9.60
C THR A 420 48.62 -24.45 -9.09
N HIS A 421 49.44 -23.55 -8.56
CA HIS A 421 49.03 -22.24 -8.07
C HIS A 421 48.38 -21.36 -9.15
N SER A 422 48.96 -21.30 -10.35
CA SER A 422 48.38 -20.55 -11.46
C SER A 422 47.02 -21.12 -11.88
N THR A 423 46.89 -22.45 -11.94
CA THR A 423 45.62 -23.12 -12.24
C THR A 423 44.56 -22.83 -11.17
N LEU A 424 44.95 -22.82 -9.89
CA LEU A 424 44.06 -22.53 -8.78
C LEU A 424 43.45 -21.13 -8.85
N HIS A 425 44.27 -20.13 -9.20
CA HIS A 425 43.80 -18.77 -9.43
C HIS A 425 42.85 -18.66 -10.65
N LYS A 426 43.06 -19.46 -11.71
CA LYS A 426 42.11 -19.55 -12.83
C LYS A 426 40.77 -20.13 -12.40
N TYR A 427 40.76 -21.14 -11.54
CA TYR A 427 39.52 -21.63 -10.93
C TYR A 427 38.82 -20.52 -10.14
N GLY A 428 39.57 -19.71 -9.39
CA GLY A 428 39.03 -18.53 -8.70
C GLY A 428 38.31 -17.56 -9.65
N THR A 429 38.90 -17.26 -10.82
CA THR A 429 38.25 -16.46 -11.87
C THR A 429 36.95 -17.11 -12.36
N SER A 430 36.99 -18.40 -12.71
CA SER A 430 35.82 -19.09 -13.25
C SER A 430 34.69 -19.23 -12.23
N VAL A 431 35.00 -19.51 -10.96
CA VAL A 431 34.02 -19.53 -9.86
C VAL A 431 33.35 -18.16 -9.74
N TYR A 432 34.15 -17.07 -9.74
CA TYR A 432 33.63 -15.71 -9.66
C TYR A 432 32.66 -15.40 -10.81
N GLU A 433 33.03 -15.74 -12.05
CA GLU A 433 32.18 -15.56 -13.23
C GLU A 433 30.86 -16.33 -13.13
N LYS A 434 30.88 -17.56 -12.60
CA LYS A 434 29.67 -18.39 -12.43
C LYS A 434 28.74 -17.84 -11.35
N VAL A 435 29.28 -17.35 -10.24
CA VAL A 435 28.48 -16.68 -9.21
C VAL A 435 27.83 -15.41 -9.75
N CYS A 436 28.58 -14.59 -10.50
CA CYS A 436 28.01 -13.41 -11.16
C CYS A 436 26.92 -13.75 -12.19
N ALA A 437 26.99 -14.93 -12.81
CA ALA A 437 25.97 -15.43 -13.73
C ALA A 437 24.77 -16.09 -13.02
N GLY A 438 24.81 -16.27 -11.69
CA GLY A 438 23.78 -16.96 -10.91
C GLY A 438 23.79 -18.49 -11.07
N ASP A 439 24.86 -19.06 -11.59
CA ASP A 439 25.02 -20.50 -11.86
C ASP A 439 25.67 -21.20 -10.64
N GLU A 440 24.86 -21.47 -9.61
CA GLU A 440 25.31 -22.04 -8.33
C GLU A 440 25.95 -23.43 -8.48
N GLU A 441 25.36 -24.28 -9.34
CA GLU A 441 25.83 -25.65 -9.56
C GLU A 441 27.24 -25.64 -10.15
N ALA A 442 27.45 -24.91 -11.26
CA ALA A 442 28.76 -24.81 -11.88
C ALA A 442 29.79 -24.10 -10.98
N ALA A 443 29.38 -23.08 -10.22
CA ALA A 443 30.25 -22.40 -9.27
C ALA A 443 30.75 -23.36 -8.18
N ARG A 444 29.87 -24.22 -7.67
CA ARG A 444 30.20 -25.20 -6.63
C ARG A 444 31.06 -26.34 -7.14
N GLU A 445 30.81 -26.84 -8.36
CA GLU A 445 31.68 -27.83 -9.00
C GLU A 445 33.11 -27.29 -9.16
N LEU A 446 33.25 -26.10 -9.74
CA LEU A 446 34.56 -25.45 -9.92
C LEU A 446 35.27 -25.16 -8.59
N PHE A 447 34.52 -24.80 -7.54
CA PHE A 447 35.09 -24.63 -6.21
C PHE A 447 35.59 -25.93 -5.62
N ASN A 448 34.86 -27.05 -5.77
CA ASN A 448 35.34 -28.35 -5.27
C ASN A 448 36.64 -28.77 -5.98
N GLU A 449 36.73 -28.57 -7.30
CA GLU A 449 37.97 -28.80 -8.04
C GLU A 449 39.12 -27.90 -7.56
N ALA A 450 38.83 -26.63 -7.26
CA ALA A 450 39.78 -25.70 -6.68
C ALA A 450 40.24 -26.15 -5.28
N ASP A 451 39.32 -26.60 -4.43
CA ASP A 451 39.60 -27.05 -3.07
C ASP A 451 40.47 -28.32 -3.07
N GLU A 452 40.16 -29.30 -3.92
CA GLU A 452 41.01 -30.49 -4.10
C GLU A 452 42.43 -30.13 -4.58
N LEU A 453 42.52 -29.20 -5.54
CA LEU A 453 43.80 -28.70 -6.03
C LEU A 453 44.57 -27.92 -4.96
N SER A 454 43.86 -27.24 -4.05
CA SER A 454 44.44 -26.49 -2.92
C SER A 454 45.18 -27.42 -1.95
N HIS A 455 44.59 -28.57 -1.62
CA HIS A 455 45.22 -29.58 -0.76
C HIS A 455 46.49 -30.12 -1.41
N THR A 456 46.44 -30.38 -2.72
CA THR A 456 47.61 -30.81 -3.50
C THR A 456 48.74 -29.76 -3.48
N LEU A 457 48.39 -28.47 -3.57
CA LEU A 457 49.35 -27.37 -3.48
C LEU A 457 50.03 -27.31 -2.09
N VAL A 458 49.25 -27.50 -1.02
CA VAL A 458 49.75 -27.53 0.36
C VAL A 458 50.71 -28.70 0.57
N ASP A 459 50.39 -29.88 0.05
CA ASP A 459 51.28 -31.05 0.13
C ASP A 459 52.63 -30.80 -0.55
N TYR A 460 52.63 -30.17 -1.73
CA TYR A 460 53.87 -29.80 -2.41
C TYR A 460 54.70 -28.78 -1.62
N LEU A 461 54.03 -27.80 -1.01
CA LEU A 461 54.68 -26.80 -0.15
C LEU A 461 55.34 -27.46 1.08
N ASP A 462 54.66 -28.39 1.73
CA ASP A 462 55.22 -29.15 2.86
C ASP A 462 56.40 -30.05 2.41
N GLU A 463 56.32 -30.62 1.21
CA GLU A 463 57.44 -31.38 0.64
C GLU A 463 58.67 -30.49 0.37
N VAL A 464 58.49 -29.23 -0.04
CA VAL A 464 59.59 -28.26 -0.19
C VAL A 464 60.29 -28.04 1.15
N VAL A 465 59.53 -27.75 2.22
CA VAL A 465 60.09 -27.50 3.57
C VAL A 465 60.87 -28.72 4.07
N ARG A 466 60.33 -29.93 3.86
CA ARG A 466 61.01 -31.17 4.24
C ARG A 466 62.34 -31.34 3.51
N LYS A 467 62.33 -31.17 2.18
CA LYS A 467 63.55 -31.33 1.35
C LYS A 467 64.60 -30.28 1.63
N THR A 468 64.23 -29.01 1.83
CA THR A 468 65.19 -27.96 2.17
C THR A 468 65.86 -28.25 3.52
N THR A 469 65.10 -28.69 4.52
CA THR A 469 65.62 -29.08 5.83
C THR A 469 66.59 -30.28 5.73
N GLU A 470 66.24 -31.29 4.94
CA GLU A 470 67.09 -32.47 4.71
C GLU A 470 68.41 -32.14 3.98
N LEU A 471 68.38 -31.20 3.03
CA LEU A 471 69.58 -30.78 2.28
C LEU A 471 70.49 -29.90 3.14
N GLU A 472 69.92 -29.02 3.99
CA GLU A 472 70.69 -28.18 4.91
C GLU A 472 71.41 -29.03 5.96
N ALA A 473 70.71 -30.04 6.51
CA ALA A 473 71.31 -31.00 7.43
C ALA A 473 72.48 -31.79 6.83
N LYS A 474 72.55 -31.90 5.50
CA LYS A 474 73.65 -32.55 4.76
C LYS A 474 74.76 -31.58 4.34
N GLY A 475 74.66 -30.30 4.69
CA GLY A 475 75.63 -29.26 4.32
C GLY A 475 75.69 -28.96 2.82
N LEU A 476 74.64 -29.31 2.07
CA LEU A 476 74.56 -29.07 0.63
C LEU A 476 74.03 -27.67 0.35
N LYS A 477 74.59 -26.98 -0.67
CA LYS A 477 74.10 -25.68 -1.11
C LYS A 477 72.72 -25.84 -1.75
N ILE A 478 71.69 -25.27 -1.14
CA ILE A 478 70.29 -25.40 -1.57
C ILE A 478 69.93 -24.40 -2.69
N TYR A 479 70.72 -23.32 -2.85
CA TYR A 479 70.40 -22.19 -3.75
C TYR A 479 71.55 -21.85 -4.69
N GLN A 480 71.21 -21.18 -5.80
CA GLN A 480 72.17 -20.72 -6.79
C GLN A 480 72.91 -19.51 -6.26
#